data_AF-A0AAP0Q1D3-F1
#
_entry.id   AF-A0AAP0Q1D3-F1
#
_cell.length_a   1.000
_cell.length_b   1.000
_cell.length_c   1.000
_cell.angle_alpha   90.00
_cell.angle_beta   90.00
_cell.angle_gamma   90.00
#
_symmetry.space_group_name_H-M   'P 1'
#
loop_
_entity.id
_entity.type
_entity.pdbx_description
1 polymer ?
#
loop_
_entity_poly.entity_id
_entity_poly.type
_entity_poly.pdbx_seq_one_letter_code
_entity_poly.pdbx_strand_id
1 'polypeptide(L)'
;MAPTKEEELKLKDYRGEISKLGSAERFLKALLDIPFSFKRVDAMLYRANFDAEVNYLRKSFETIEAACQELRNSRLFLKLLEAVLRTGNRMNVGTNRGDAKAFKLDTLLKLADIKGIDGKTTLLHFVVQEIIRSEGAGSDETAQNHLDTMLHKEKNDNVQKQDLRIVAGLGRELASVKKAAGMDSDVLSSYVSKLEVGLDKVRTVLQYENSNTRGKFFEVMKLFLNGAKEEILRVKADEKKALLHVREVTEYFHGDAAKEEAHPFRIFMVVRDFLAVLDQVCKEVGKMRNGVVGSARSFRMSASASLPVLSRYNLRKGESSDEYSSSS
;
A
#
# COMPACT_ATOMS: atom_id res chain seq x y z
N MET A 1 -1.79 -11.04 -37.06
CA MET A 1 -1.83 -12.49 -36.78
C MET A 1 -0.72 -13.16 -37.56
N ALA A 2 0.03 -14.08 -36.96
CA ALA A 2 0.99 -14.89 -37.70
C ALA A 2 0.23 -15.98 -38.49
N PRO A 3 0.65 -16.31 -39.72
CA PRO A 3 0.05 -17.38 -40.50
C PRO A 3 0.32 -18.73 -39.83
N THR A 4 -0.56 -19.69 -40.08
CA THR A 4 -0.32 -21.10 -39.73
C THR A 4 0.87 -21.65 -40.52
N LYS A 5 1.47 -22.75 -40.03
CA LYS A 5 2.59 -23.40 -40.73
C LYS A 5 2.22 -23.83 -42.16
N GLU A 6 0.97 -24.26 -42.35
CA GLU A 6 0.47 -24.67 -43.66
C GLU A 6 0.36 -23.47 -44.62
N GLU A 7 -0.17 -22.34 -44.16
CA GLU A 7 -0.25 -21.10 -44.93
C GLU A 7 1.14 -20.55 -45.27
N GLU A 8 2.09 -20.61 -44.33
CA GLU A 8 3.48 -20.21 -44.55
C GLU A 8 4.13 -21.02 -45.68
N LEU A 9 3.96 -22.35 -45.66
CA LEU A 9 4.50 -23.23 -46.70
C LEU A 9 3.87 -22.93 -48.06
N LYS A 10 2.53 -22.83 -48.13
CA LYS A 10 1.81 -22.50 -49.37
C LYS A 10 2.27 -21.17 -49.97
N LEU A 11 2.45 -20.14 -49.15
CA LEU A 11 2.90 -18.82 -49.61
C LEU A 11 4.36 -18.81 -50.04
N LYS A 12 5.24 -19.53 -49.34
CA LYS A 12 6.65 -19.68 -49.72
C LYS A 12 6.81 -20.41 -51.05
N ASP A 13 6.08 -21.51 -51.22
CA ASP A 13 6.17 -22.36 -52.41
C ASP A 13 5.38 -21.84 -53.61
N TYR A 14 4.54 -20.82 -53.42
CA TYR A 14 3.81 -20.18 -54.52
C TYR A 14 4.77 -19.66 -55.61
N ARG A 15 4.72 -20.30 -56.79
CA ARG A 15 5.47 -19.97 -58.02
C ARG A 15 4.65 -19.15 -59.03
N GLY A 16 3.38 -18.85 -58.73
CA GLY A 16 2.51 -18.08 -59.64
C GLY A 16 2.83 -16.59 -59.65
N GLU A 17 2.07 -15.83 -60.44
CA GLU A 17 2.18 -14.37 -60.49
C GLU A 17 1.78 -13.72 -59.17
N ILE A 18 2.68 -12.94 -58.57
CA ILE A 18 2.43 -12.25 -57.30
C ILE A 18 1.21 -11.32 -57.39
N SER A 19 0.91 -10.76 -58.57
CA SER A 19 -0.26 -9.91 -58.83
C SER A 19 -1.61 -10.64 -58.62
N LYS A 20 -1.63 -11.97 -58.70
CA LYS A 20 -2.82 -12.80 -58.46
C LYS A 20 -3.08 -13.07 -56.98
N LEU A 21 -2.11 -12.77 -56.11
CA LEU A 21 -2.28 -12.86 -54.67
C LEU A 21 -3.01 -11.62 -54.13
N GLY A 22 -3.87 -11.84 -53.14
CA GLY A 22 -4.52 -10.77 -52.38
C GLY A 22 -3.48 -9.87 -51.70
N SER A 23 -3.89 -8.65 -51.31
CA SER A 23 -2.98 -7.70 -50.64
C SER A 23 -2.33 -8.27 -49.37
N ALA A 24 -3.10 -8.99 -48.56
CA ALA A 24 -2.60 -9.66 -47.34
C ALA A 24 -1.61 -10.78 -47.64
N GLU A 25 -1.88 -11.61 -48.65
CA GLU A 25 -1.00 -12.70 -49.08
C GLU A 25 0.32 -12.18 -49.67
N ARG A 26 0.26 -11.10 -50.45
CA ARG A 26 1.46 -10.41 -50.96
C ARG A 26 2.32 -9.88 -49.83
N PHE A 27 1.70 -9.24 -48.83
CA PHE A 27 2.40 -8.75 -47.65
C PHE A 27 3.07 -9.89 -46.87
N LEU A 28 2.32 -10.97 -46.59
CA LEU A 28 2.84 -12.13 -45.86
C LEU A 28 3.96 -12.83 -46.63
N LYS A 29 3.83 -13.00 -47.96
CA LYS A 29 4.89 -13.60 -48.79
C LYS A 29 6.18 -12.78 -48.71
N ALA A 30 6.12 -11.45 -48.85
CA ALA A 30 7.27 -10.58 -48.71
C ALA A 30 7.88 -10.63 -47.29
N LEU A 31 7.04 -10.74 -46.25
CA LEU A 31 7.48 -10.89 -44.87
C LEU A 31 8.17 -12.26 -44.63
N LEU A 32 7.70 -13.32 -45.27
CA LEU A 32 8.22 -14.68 -45.16
C LEU A 32 9.57 -14.88 -45.87
N ASP A 33 9.88 -14.03 -46.85
CA ASP A 33 11.20 -14.00 -47.50
C ASP A 33 12.29 -13.47 -46.54
N ILE A 34 11.91 -12.74 -45.48
CA ILE A 34 12.84 -12.32 -44.43
C ILE A 34 13.10 -13.52 -43.49
N PRO A 35 14.37 -13.93 -43.28
CA PRO A 35 14.70 -15.04 -42.40
C PRO A 35 14.19 -14.82 -40.98
N PHE A 36 13.39 -15.77 -40.48
CA PHE A 36 12.82 -15.76 -39.13
C PHE A 36 12.01 -14.50 -38.80
N SER A 37 11.31 -13.93 -39.79
CA SER A 37 10.61 -12.65 -39.69
C SER A 37 9.75 -12.49 -38.44
N PHE A 38 8.89 -13.46 -38.10
CA PHE A 38 8.06 -13.38 -36.90
C PHE A 38 8.88 -13.35 -35.61
N LYS A 39 9.94 -14.16 -35.50
CA LYS A 39 10.85 -14.12 -34.35
C LYS A 39 11.56 -12.77 -34.22
N ARG A 40 11.94 -12.16 -35.35
CA ARG A 40 12.53 -10.81 -35.38
C ARG A 40 11.52 -9.76 -34.92
N VAL A 41 10.27 -9.86 -35.39
CA VAL A 41 9.19 -8.95 -34.97
C VAL A 41 8.91 -9.07 -33.48
N ASP A 42 8.81 -10.28 -32.94
CA ASP A 42 8.63 -10.49 -31.50
C ASP A 42 9.77 -9.88 -30.67
N ALA A 43 11.02 -10.05 -31.13
CA ALA A 43 12.19 -9.47 -30.47
C ALA A 43 12.21 -7.92 -30.55
N MET A 44 11.79 -7.35 -31.68
CA MET A 44 11.65 -5.89 -31.84
C MET A 44 10.53 -5.33 -30.98
N LEU A 45 9.39 -6.04 -30.87
CA LEU A 45 8.28 -5.66 -30.00
C LEU A 45 8.69 -5.67 -28.53
N TYR A 46 9.40 -6.72 -28.09
CA TYR A 46 9.95 -6.76 -26.74
C TYR A 46 10.88 -5.57 -26.47
N ARG A 47 11.82 -5.29 -27.38
CA ARG A 47 12.71 -4.13 -27.27
C ARG A 47 11.94 -2.81 -27.20
N ALA A 48 10.89 -2.64 -28.00
CA ALA A 48 10.09 -1.42 -28.02
C ALA A 48 9.34 -1.16 -26.69
N ASN A 49 8.96 -2.21 -25.98
CA ASN A 49 8.23 -2.11 -24.72
C ASN A 49 9.15 -2.14 -23.47
N PHE A 50 10.39 -2.59 -23.61
CA PHE A 50 11.31 -2.87 -22.51
C PHE A 50 11.47 -1.68 -21.55
N ASP A 51 11.77 -0.50 -22.08
CA ASP A 51 12.02 0.70 -21.25
C ASP A 51 10.77 1.12 -20.47
N ALA A 52 9.58 0.95 -21.05
CA ALA A 52 8.32 1.27 -20.38
C ALA A 52 8.07 0.32 -19.21
N GLU A 53 8.31 -0.99 -19.39
CA GLU A 53 8.14 -1.97 -18.31
C GLU A 53 9.17 -1.80 -17.19
N VAL A 54 10.44 -1.55 -17.54
CA VAL A 54 11.50 -1.24 -16.55
C VAL A 54 11.15 0.01 -15.75
N ASN A 55 10.71 1.08 -16.41
CA ASN A 55 10.33 2.31 -15.73
C ASN A 55 9.11 2.15 -14.83
N TYR A 56 8.13 1.33 -15.24
CA TYR A 56 6.98 0.99 -14.40
C TYR A 56 7.41 0.27 -13.12
N LEU A 57 8.27 -0.76 -13.25
CA LEU A 57 8.78 -1.52 -12.10
C LEU A 57 9.60 -0.66 -11.16
N ARG A 58 10.54 0.13 -11.67
CA ARG A 58 11.37 1.04 -10.87
C ARG A 58 10.51 2.01 -10.06
N LYS A 59 9.55 2.70 -10.69
CA LYS A 59 8.62 3.61 -10.00
C LYS A 59 7.76 2.89 -8.96
N SER A 60 7.41 1.64 -9.21
CA SER A 60 6.65 0.83 -8.26
C SER A 60 7.47 0.55 -7.00
N PHE A 61 8.72 0.11 -7.16
CA PHE A 61 9.63 -0.12 -6.03
C PHE A 61 10.02 1.16 -5.29
N GLU A 62 10.24 2.27 -5.99
CA GLU A 62 10.42 3.60 -5.38
C GLU A 62 9.20 4.01 -4.53
N THR A 63 7.99 3.75 -5.02
CA THR A 63 6.75 4.04 -4.27
C THR A 63 6.66 3.20 -3.00
N ILE A 64 7.05 1.93 -3.07
CA ILE A 64 7.08 1.02 -1.92
C ILE A 64 8.13 1.49 -0.90
N GLU A 65 9.34 1.85 -1.34
CA GLU A 65 10.36 2.40 -0.45
C GLU A 65 9.90 3.70 0.21
N ALA A 66 9.28 4.61 -0.55
CA ALA A 66 8.72 5.84 -0.02
C ALA A 66 7.62 5.55 1.02
N ALA A 67 6.73 4.59 0.77
CA ALA A 67 5.71 4.17 1.73
C ALA A 67 6.32 3.65 3.04
N CYS A 68 7.39 2.86 2.97
CA CYS A 68 8.14 2.39 4.14
C CYS A 68 8.71 3.57 4.96
N GLN A 69 9.30 4.56 4.28
CA GLN A 69 9.85 5.75 4.93
C GLN A 69 8.75 6.65 5.53
N GLU A 70 7.64 6.83 4.83
CA GLU A 70 6.47 7.56 5.32
C GLU A 70 5.94 6.95 6.64
N LEU A 71 5.81 5.61 6.71
CA LEU A 71 5.36 4.94 7.94
C LEU A 71 6.35 5.09 9.10
N ARG A 72 7.65 4.98 8.85
CA ARG A 72 8.67 5.09 9.91
C ARG A 72 8.87 6.52 10.41
N ASN A 73 8.76 7.50 9.52
CA ASN A 73 9.25 8.86 9.79
C ASN A 73 8.11 9.89 9.93
N SER A 74 6.86 9.56 9.60
CA SER A 74 5.75 10.50 9.82
C SER A 74 5.54 10.72 11.31
N ARG A 75 5.97 11.89 11.78
CA ARG A 75 5.84 12.32 13.17
C ARG A 75 4.37 12.34 13.61
N LEU A 76 3.47 12.75 12.73
CA LEU A 76 2.04 12.78 13.02
C LEU A 76 1.46 11.37 13.15
N PHE A 77 1.88 10.43 12.29
CA PHE A 77 1.49 9.03 12.41
C PHE A 77 1.93 8.45 13.75
N LEU A 78 3.20 8.62 14.13
CA LEU A 78 3.73 8.11 15.40
C LEU A 78 3.03 8.73 16.62
N LYS A 79 2.74 10.04 16.59
CA LYS A 79 1.94 10.70 17.64
C LYS A 79 0.53 10.14 17.75
N LEU A 80 -0.11 9.84 16.62
CA LEU A 80 -1.41 9.18 16.62
C LEU A 80 -1.33 7.81 17.29
N LEU A 81 -0.32 7.00 16.96
CA LEU A 81 -0.13 5.70 17.59
C LEU A 81 0.08 5.84 19.11
N GLU A 82 0.85 6.83 19.55
CA GLU A 82 1.07 7.11 20.97
C GLU A 82 -0.23 7.53 21.68
N ALA A 83 -1.05 8.37 21.04
CA ALA A 83 -2.36 8.77 21.58
C ALA A 83 -3.31 7.57 21.70
N VAL A 84 -3.31 6.67 20.71
CA VAL A 84 -4.06 5.41 20.76
C VAL A 84 -3.58 4.55 21.92
N LEU A 85 -2.26 4.36 22.08
CA LEU A 85 -1.69 3.54 23.14
C LEU A 85 -2.05 4.08 24.53
N ARG A 86 -1.85 5.38 24.75
CA ARG A 86 -2.19 6.05 26.03
C ARG A 86 -3.67 5.92 26.36
N THR A 87 -4.53 6.15 25.37
CA THR A 87 -5.98 6.03 25.54
C THR A 87 -6.37 4.58 25.86
N GLY A 88 -5.84 3.61 25.12
CA GLY A 88 -6.07 2.19 25.35
C GLY A 88 -5.65 1.75 26.75
N ASN A 89 -4.45 2.14 27.21
CA ASN A 89 -3.97 1.84 28.56
C ASN A 89 -4.87 2.48 29.64
N ARG A 90 -5.27 3.75 29.45
CA ARG A 90 -6.17 4.45 30.38
C ARG A 90 -7.54 3.77 30.51
N MET A 91 -8.07 3.23 29.42
CA MET A 91 -9.36 2.52 29.43
C MET A 91 -9.27 1.11 30.02
N ASN A 92 -8.11 0.47 29.94
CA ASN A 92 -7.91 -0.91 30.36
C ASN A 92 -7.19 -1.05 31.71
N VAL A 93 -7.10 0.03 32.50
CA VAL A 93 -6.53 0.01 33.86
C VAL A 93 -7.22 -1.07 34.70
N GLY A 94 -6.44 -1.91 35.38
CA GLY A 94 -6.95 -3.01 36.21
C GLY A 94 -7.38 -4.26 35.44
N THR A 95 -7.15 -4.31 34.13
CA THR A 95 -7.35 -5.51 33.30
C THR A 95 -6.02 -6.05 32.79
N ASN A 96 -6.00 -7.29 32.28
CA ASN A 96 -4.85 -7.86 31.59
C ASN A 96 -4.50 -7.20 30.25
N ARG A 97 -5.29 -6.21 29.80
CA ARG A 97 -5.05 -5.40 28.60
C ARG A 97 -4.51 -3.99 28.91
N GLY A 98 -4.34 -3.66 30.19
CA GLY A 98 -3.67 -2.43 30.63
C GLY A 98 -2.16 -2.50 30.51
N ASP A 99 -1.48 -1.36 30.71
CA ASP A 99 -0.01 -1.23 30.72
C ASP A 99 0.73 -1.80 29.49
N ALA A 100 0.04 -1.86 28.35
CA ALA A 100 0.62 -2.28 27.09
C ALA A 100 1.75 -1.32 26.67
N LYS A 101 2.82 -1.89 26.09
CA LYS A 101 3.95 -1.13 25.55
C LYS A 101 3.82 -0.83 24.06
N ALA A 102 3.08 -1.66 23.34
CA ALA A 102 2.83 -1.54 21.91
C ALA A 102 1.52 -2.25 21.54
N PHE A 103 1.02 -1.99 20.33
CA PHE A 103 -0.09 -2.71 19.73
C PHE A 103 0.17 -2.89 18.23
N LYS A 104 -0.41 -3.95 17.64
CA LYS A 104 -0.34 -4.18 16.19
C LYS A 104 -1.25 -3.21 15.44
N LEU A 105 -0.83 -2.73 14.27
CA LEU A 105 -1.61 -1.76 13.48
C LEU A 105 -3.02 -2.22 13.12
N ASP A 106 -3.29 -3.53 13.01
CA ASP A 106 -4.64 -4.07 12.81
C ASP A 106 -5.64 -3.62 13.90
N THR A 107 -5.14 -3.23 15.08
CA THR A 107 -5.96 -2.70 16.18
C THR A 107 -6.56 -1.33 15.84
N LEU A 108 -5.92 -0.56 14.95
CA LEU A 108 -6.40 0.77 14.56
C LEU A 108 -7.79 0.72 13.93
N LEU A 109 -8.07 -0.30 13.12
CA LEU A 109 -9.38 -0.48 12.48
C LEU A 109 -10.49 -0.73 13.50
N LYS A 110 -10.17 -1.37 14.63
CA LYS A 110 -11.12 -1.68 15.70
C LYS A 110 -11.54 -0.46 16.52
N LEU A 111 -10.78 0.64 16.43
CA LEU A 111 -11.06 1.86 17.22
C LEU A 111 -12.37 2.54 16.80
N ALA A 112 -12.81 2.35 15.55
CA ALA A 112 -14.08 2.86 15.07
C ALA A 112 -15.28 2.05 15.58
N ASP A 113 -15.07 0.80 15.97
CA ASP A 113 -16.15 -0.09 16.42
C ASP A 113 -16.46 0.08 17.91
N ILE A 114 -15.50 0.59 18.68
CA ILE A 114 -15.66 0.82 20.12
C ILE A 114 -16.43 2.12 20.33
N LYS A 115 -17.71 1.99 20.70
CA LYS A 115 -18.62 3.12 20.92
C LYS A 115 -18.77 3.45 22.41
N GLY A 116 -18.95 4.74 22.69
CA GLY A 116 -19.31 5.24 24.01
C GLY A 116 -20.77 4.93 24.37
N ILE A 117 -21.15 5.33 25.59
CA ILE A 117 -22.51 5.13 26.14
C ILE A 117 -23.62 5.80 25.30
N ASP A 118 -23.27 6.79 24.50
CA ASP A 118 -24.19 7.49 23.60
C ASP A 118 -24.48 6.72 22.31
N GLY A 119 -23.77 5.60 22.06
CA GLY A 119 -23.86 4.78 20.86
C GLY A 119 -23.43 5.51 19.57
N LYS A 120 -22.93 6.74 19.68
CA LYS A 120 -22.64 7.65 18.55
C LYS A 120 -21.16 7.99 18.47
N THR A 121 -20.51 8.25 19.60
CA THR A 121 -19.11 8.65 19.64
C THR A 121 -18.22 7.41 19.76
N THR A 122 -17.27 7.25 18.84
CA THR A 122 -16.33 6.12 18.86
C THR A 122 -15.03 6.48 19.59
N LEU A 123 -14.23 5.49 19.97
CA LEU A 123 -12.92 5.72 20.58
C LEU A 123 -12.00 6.55 19.68
N LEU A 124 -12.11 6.36 18.36
CA LEU A 124 -11.34 7.15 17.40
C LEU A 124 -11.70 8.65 17.44
N HIS A 125 -12.96 9.02 17.73
CA HIS A 125 -13.34 10.42 17.92
C HIS A 125 -12.60 11.05 19.11
N PHE A 126 -12.46 10.31 20.21
CA PHE A 126 -11.70 10.77 21.38
C PHE A 126 -10.22 10.89 21.10
N VAL A 127 -9.63 9.92 20.40
CA VAL A 127 -8.21 9.97 19.99
C VAL A 127 -7.93 11.20 19.12
N VAL A 128 -8.81 11.51 18.16
CA VAL A 128 -8.70 12.72 17.33
C VAL A 128 -8.75 13.99 18.17
N GLN A 129 -9.67 14.08 19.14
CA GLN A 129 -9.76 15.21 20.07
C GLN A 129 -8.52 15.34 20.97
N GLU A 130 -7.96 14.22 21.42
CA GLU A 130 -6.75 14.20 22.25
C GLU A 130 -5.52 14.70 21.47
N ILE A 131 -5.36 14.27 20.21
CA ILE A 131 -4.27 14.73 19.34
C ILE A 131 -4.37 16.25 19.14
N ILE A 132 -5.56 16.77 18.85
CA ILE A 132 -5.84 18.21 18.73
C ILE A 132 -5.44 18.95 20.01
N ARG A 133 -5.85 18.46 21.18
CA ARG A 133 -5.52 19.08 22.46
C ARG A 133 -4.00 19.08 22.73
N SER A 134 -3.30 18.02 22.35
CA SER A 134 -1.86 17.89 22.57
C SER A 134 -1.00 18.77 21.64
N GLU A 135 -1.47 19.09 20.43
CA GLU A 135 -0.80 20.04 19.51
C GLU A 135 -1.08 21.50 19.88
N GLY A 136 -2.29 21.83 20.37
CA GLY A 136 -2.62 23.17 20.83
C GLY A 136 -1.91 23.62 22.12
N ALA A 137 -1.48 22.68 22.97
CA ALA A 137 -0.83 22.99 24.25
C ALA A 137 0.66 23.37 24.14
N GLY A 138 1.31 23.14 23.00
CA GLY A 138 2.75 23.40 22.82
C GLY A 138 3.14 24.85 22.54
N SER A 139 2.19 25.80 22.58
CA SER A 139 2.44 27.19 22.15
C SER A 139 2.10 28.28 23.18
N ASP A 140 1.69 27.93 24.41
CA ASP A 140 1.06 28.91 25.32
C ASP A 140 1.58 28.88 26.78
N GLU A 141 2.84 28.49 27.02
CA GLU A 141 3.45 28.52 28.38
C GLU A 141 4.15 29.85 28.74
N THR A 142 3.89 30.96 28.04
CA THR A 142 4.37 32.28 28.46
C THR A 142 3.33 33.38 28.29
N ALA A 143 2.37 33.48 29.22
CA ALA A 143 1.89 34.75 29.76
C ALA A 143 0.80 34.52 30.82
N GLN A 144 1.08 34.99 32.03
CA GLN A 144 0.15 35.02 33.15
C GLN A 144 -0.82 36.20 33.02
N ASN A 145 -2.09 35.90 33.36
CA ASN A 145 -3.09 36.75 34.01
C ASN A 145 -3.93 37.80 33.24
N HIS A 146 -5.24 37.53 33.36
CA HIS A 146 -6.39 38.42 33.57
C HIS A 146 -7.12 39.08 32.39
N LEU A 147 -8.38 38.60 32.27
CA LEU A 147 -9.62 39.28 31.87
C LEU A 147 -9.80 39.62 30.38
N ASP A 148 -10.41 38.68 29.62
CA ASP A 148 -11.46 39.03 28.65
C ASP A 148 -12.22 37.81 28.11
N THR A 149 -13.46 37.63 28.58
CA THR A 149 -14.29 36.42 28.33
C THR A 149 -15.03 36.43 26.99
N MET A 150 -14.82 37.38 26.07
CA MET A 150 -15.58 37.44 24.81
C MET A 150 -14.77 37.33 23.51
N LEU A 151 -13.44 37.47 23.55
CA LEU A 151 -12.57 37.33 22.36
C LEU A 151 -11.92 35.93 22.21
N HIS A 152 -12.05 35.06 23.21
CA HIS A 152 -11.47 33.71 23.17
C HIS A 152 -12.24 32.72 22.30
N LYS A 153 -13.50 33.00 21.92
CA LYS A 153 -14.32 32.05 21.15
C LYS A 153 -13.88 31.96 19.69
N GLU A 154 -13.57 33.10 19.07
CA GLU A 154 -13.10 33.15 17.67
C GLU A 154 -11.64 32.67 17.50
N LYS A 155 -10.75 32.97 18.47
CA LYS A 155 -9.39 32.43 18.48
C LYS A 155 -9.36 30.91 18.69
N ASN A 156 -10.16 30.37 19.63
CA ASN A 156 -10.29 28.90 19.79
C ASN A 156 -10.89 28.24 18.55
N ASP A 157 -11.85 28.90 17.88
CA ASP A 157 -12.45 28.34 16.66
C ASP A 157 -11.48 28.29 15.48
N ASN A 158 -10.54 29.23 15.39
CA ASN A 158 -9.52 29.24 14.35
C ASN A 158 -8.35 28.28 14.64
N VAL A 159 -7.87 28.23 15.89
CA VAL A 159 -6.84 27.28 16.35
C VAL A 159 -7.33 25.84 16.22
N GLN A 160 -8.55 25.54 16.65
CA GLN A 160 -9.07 24.17 16.60
C GLN A 160 -9.51 23.73 15.19
N LYS A 161 -9.76 24.67 14.24
CA LYS A 161 -9.89 24.34 12.80
C LYS A 161 -8.52 24.03 12.19
N GLN A 162 -7.47 24.70 12.66
CA GLN A 162 -6.09 24.42 12.28
C GLN A 162 -5.63 23.05 12.80
N ASP A 163 -6.03 22.66 14.01
CA ASP A 163 -5.68 21.37 14.60
C ASP A 163 -6.37 20.17 13.93
N LEU A 164 -7.66 20.31 13.55
CA LEU A 164 -8.35 19.28 12.76
C LEU A 164 -7.73 19.13 11.36
N ARG A 165 -7.16 20.21 10.82
CA ARG A 165 -6.45 20.24 9.54
C ARG A 165 -5.08 19.53 9.63
N ILE A 166 -4.47 19.46 10.82
CA ILE A 166 -3.26 18.67 11.08
C ILE A 166 -3.59 17.19 10.95
N VAL A 167 -4.62 16.69 11.64
CA VAL A 167 -5.04 15.27 11.54
C VAL A 167 -5.50 14.91 10.12
N ALA A 168 -6.24 15.81 9.46
CA ALA A 168 -6.60 15.67 8.03
C ALA A 168 -5.40 15.85 7.07
N GLY A 169 -4.22 16.22 7.58
CA GLY A 169 -2.96 16.26 6.85
C GLY A 169 -2.26 14.91 6.76
N LEU A 170 -2.55 13.98 7.69
CA LEU A 170 -1.92 12.67 7.74
C LEU A 170 -2.16 11.86 6.46
N GLY A 171 -3.37 11.97 5.89
CA GLY A 171 -3.71 11.34 4.63
C GLY A 171 -2.90 11.84 3.42
N ARG A 172 -2.27 13.03 3.51
CA ARG A 172 -1.35 13.56 2.50
C ARG A 172 0.11 13.18 2.78
N GLU A 173 0.51 13.13 4.06
CA GLU A 173 1.85 12.65 4.45
C GLU A 173 2.07 11.19 4.09
N LEU A 174 1.02 10.36 4.18
CA LEU A 174 1.08 8.93 3.88
C LEU A 174 0.54 8.60 2.47
N ALA A 175 0.83 9.47 1.49
CA ALA A 175 0.31 9.31 0.14
C ALA A 175 0.90 8.10 -0.59
N SER A 176 2.18 7.79 -0.39
CA SER A 176 2.83 6.63 -0.99
C SER A 176 2.31 5.34 -0.36
N VAL A 177 2.01 5.34 0.94
CA VAL A 177 1.32 4.22 1.61
C VAL A 177 0.01 3.87 0.92
N LYS A 178 -0.82 4.86 0.58
CA LYS A 178 -2.09 4.62 -0.14
C LYS A 178 -1.88 4.01 -1.53
N LYS A 179 -0.82 4.43 -2.24
CA LYS A 179 -0.46 3.88 -3.55
C LYS A 179 0.06 2.46 -3.44
N ALA A 180 0.99 2.20 -2.51
CA ALA A 180 1.58 0.89 -2.27
C ALA A 180 0.53 -0.14 -1.81
N ALA A 181 -0.49 0.29 -1.05
CA ALA A 181 -1.62 -0.55 -0.67
C ALA A 181 -2.49 -1.05 -1.84
N GLY A 182 -2.37 -0.45 -3.04
CA GLY A 182 -3.05 -0.91 -4.25
C GLY A 182 -2.17 -1.78 -5.15
N MET A 183 -0.93 -2.05 -4.75
CA MET A 183 0.00 -2.91 -5.48
C MET A 183 -0.09 -4.36 -5.00
N ASP A 184 0.41 -5.28 -5.82
CA ASP A 184 0.47 -6.71 -5.54
C ASP A 184 1.90 -7.21 -5.75
N SER A 185 2.46 -7.85 -4.73
CA SER A 185 3.86 -8.29 -4.72
C SER A 185 4.13 -9.39 -5.75
N ASP A 186 3.21 -10.34 -5.89
CA ASP A 186 3.37 -11.47 -6.81
C ASP A 186 3.24 -10.99 -8.26
N VAL A 187 2.33 -10.04 -8.50
CA VAL A 187 2.19 -9.41 -9.82
C VAL A 187 3.48 -8.67 -10.21
N LEU A 188 4.05 -7.86 -9.31
CA LEU A 188 5.30 -7.15 -9.57
C LEU A 188 6.46 -8.13 -9.85
N SER A 189 6.60 -9.18 -9.03
CA SER A 189 7.64 -10.20 -9.23
C SER A 189 7.46 -10.98 -10.53
N SER A 190 6.19 -11.21 -10.93
CA SER A 190 5.87 -11.81 -12.23
C SER A 190 6.33 -10.93 -13.40
N TYR A 191 6.26 -9.61 -13.29
CA TYR A 191 6.74 -8.69 -14.31
C TYR A 191 8.27 -8.68 -14.41
N VAL A 192 8.97 -8.70 -13.26
CA VAL A 192 10.44 -8.85 -13.24
C VAL A 192 10.84 -10.17 -13.94
N SER A 193 10.16 -11.27 -13.63
CA SER A 193 10.40 -12.57 -14.26
C SER A 193 10.10 -12.56 -15.77
N LYS A 194 9.04 -11.86 -16.20
CA LYS A 194 8.69 -11.69 -17.62
C LYS A 194 9.76 -10.90 -18.39
N LEU A 195 10.42 -9.92 -17.77
CA LEU A 195 11.56 -9.24 -18.38
C LEU A 195 12.68 -10.24 -18.65
N GLU A 196 13.04 -11.10 -17.70
CA GLU A 196 14.09 -12.12 -17.88
C GLU A 196 13.73 -13.11 -19.00
N VAL A 197 12.51 -13.65 -18.96
CA VAL A 197 12.02 -14.59 -19.98
C VAL A 197 11.99 -13.94 -21.38
N GLY A 198 11.56 -12.69 -21.47
CA GLY A 198 11.55 -11.95 -22.73
C GLY A 198 12.95 -11.68 -23.27
N LEU A 199 13.92 -11.35 -22.39
CA LEU A 199 15.30 -11.15 -22.77
C LEU A 199 15.96 -12.45 -23.26
N ASP A 200 15.65 -13.58 -22.62
CA ASP A 200 16.12 -14.89 -23.04
C ASP A 200 15.55 -15.29 -24.42
N LYS A 201 14.29 -14.96 -24.71
CA LYS A 201 13.74 -15.13 -26.08
C LYS A 201 14.53 -14.33 -27.10
N VAL A 202 14.89 -13.07 -26.80
CA VAL A 202 15.76 -12.26 -27.67
C VAL A 202 17.11 -12.93 -27.87
N ARG A 203 17.73 -13.46 -26.80
CA ARG A 203 18.98 -14.21 -26.88
C ARG A 203 18.86 -15.42 -27.81
N THR A 204 17.77 -16.19 -27.73
CA THR A 204 17.52 -17.31 -28.64
C THR A 204 17.41 -16.85 -30.10
N VAL A 205 16.78 -15.71 -30.37
CA VAL A 205 16.70 -15.17 -31.74
C VAL A 205 18.09 -14.83 -32.29
N LEU A 206 18.99 -14.32 -31.45
CA LEU A 206 20.36 -13.98 -31.85
C LEU A 206 21.21 -15.22 -32.22
N GLN A 207 20.86 -16.42 -31.74
CA GLN A 207 21.57 -17.66 -32.08
C GLN A 207 21.36 -18.10 -33.54
N TYR A 208 20.35 -17.56 -34.23
CA TYR A 208 20.10 -17.85 -35.64
C TYR A 208 20.98 -17.03 -36.61
N GLU A 209 21.88 -16.19 -36.11
CA GLU A 209 22.81 -15.44 -36.95
C GLU A 209 23.78 -16.38 -37.67
N ASN A 210 23.90 -16.21 -38.98
CA ASN A 210 24.83 -16.92 -39.85
C ASN A 210 25.29 -16.02 -41.01
N SER A 211 26.15 -16.52 -41.90
CA SER A 211 26.70 -15.78 -43.03
C SER A 211 25.62 -15.13 -43.93
N ASN A 212 24.45 -15.76 -44.07
CA ASN A 212 23.38 -15.31 -44.95
C ASN A 212 22.36 -14.38 -44.27
N THR A 213 22.40 -14.26 -42.94
CA THR A 213 21.40 -13.52 -42.15
C THR A 213 21.99 -12.35 -41.38
N ARG A 214 23.33 -12.26 -41.32
CA ARG A 214 24.08 -11.17 -40.70
C ARG A 214 23.57 -9.81 -41.18
N GLY A 215 23.52 -8.83 -40.27
CA GLY A 215 23.11 -7.47 -40.61
C GLY A 215 22.65 -6.66 -39.39
N LYS A 216 22.16 -5.45 -39.67
CA LYS A 216 21.83 -4.42 -38.67
C LYS A 216 20.92 -4.90 -37.54
N PHE A 217 19.98 -5.82 -37.83
CA PHE A 217 19.10 -6.39 -36.80
C PHE A 217 19.93 -7.04 -35.67
N PHE A 218 20.86 -7.93 -36.01
CA PHE A 218 21.65 -8.65 -35.01
C PHE A 218 22.61 -7.73 -34.26
N GLU A 219 23.22 -6.77 -34.94
CA GLU A 219 24.10 -5.76 -34.32
C GLU A 219 23.35 -4.94 -33.26
N VAL A 220 22.19 -4.38 -33.62
CA VAL A 220 21.37 -3.57 -32.71
C VAL A 220 20.83 -4.43 -31.56
N MET A 221 20.36 -5.63 -31.85
CA MET A 221 19.78 -6.51 -30.82
C MET A 221 20.83 -7.06 -29.86
N LYS A 222 22.09 -7.25 -30.28
CA LYS A 222 23.22 -7.58 -29.37
C LYS A 222 23.53 -6.44 -28.40
N LEU A 223 23.58 -5.21 -28.89
CA LEU A 223 23.79 -4.03 -28.04
C LEU A 223 22.64 -3.89 -27.03
N PHE A 224 21.40 -4.04 -27.49
CA PHE A 224 20.23 -4.05 -26.63
C PHE A 224 20.31 -5.16 -25.57
N LEU A 225 20.66 -6.40 -25.95
CA LEU A 225 20.75 -7.54 -25.02
C LEU A 225 21.67 -7.24 -23.84
N ASN A 226 22.84 -6.66 -24.11
CA ASN A 226 23.82 -6.32 -23.07
C ASN A 226 23.29 -5.22 -22.14
N GLY A 227 22.72 -4.15 -22.68
CA GLY A 227 22.15 -3.06 -21.87
C GLY A 227 20.95 -3.51 -21.04
N ALA A 228 20.04 -4.27 -21.65
CA ALA A 228 18.85 -4.79 -21.00
C ALA A 228 19.18 -5.76 -19.86
N LYS A 229 20.22 -6.59 -20.00
CA LYS A 229 20.67 -7.48 -18.92
C LYS A 229 21.05 -6.70 -17.66
N GLU A 230 21.81 -5.62 -17.80
CA GLU A 230 22.21 -4.76 -16.68
C GLU A 230 21.02 -4.02 -16.07
N GLU A 231 20.08 -3.54 -16.89
CA GLU A 231 18.85 -2.92 -16.39
C GLU A 231 17.98 -3.90 -15.59
N ILE A 232 17.82 -5.15 -16.05
CA ILE A 232 17.08 -6.17 -15.31
C ILE A 232 17.76 -6.48 -13.97
N LEU A 233 19.09 -6.57 -13.94
CA LEU A 233 19.83 -6.78 -12.69
C LEU A 233 19.59 -5.64 -11.69
N ARG A 234 19.56 -4.39 -12.16
CA ARG A 234 19.19 -3.23 -11.32
C ARG A 234 17.77 -3.36 -10.78
N VAL A 235 16.80 -3.67 -11.64
CA VAL A 235 15.39 -3.84 -11.23
C VAL A 235 15.22 -4.94 -10.19
N LYS A 236 15.94 -6.06 -10.32
CA LYS A 236 15.93 -7.15 -9.31
C LYS A 236 16.55 -6.72 -7.97
N ALA A 237 17.59 -5.89 -8.02
CA ALA A 237 18.17 -5.31 -6.81
C ALA A 237 17.18 -4.36 -6.12
N ASP A 238 16.50 -3.52 -6.90
CA ASP A 238 15.45 -2.61 -6.41
C ASP A 238 14.28 -3.39 -5.77
N GLU A 239 13.81 -4.47 -6.42
CA GLU A 239 12.78 -5.37 -5.89
C GLU A 239 13.19 -5.92 -4.52
N LYS A 240 14.39 -6.52 -4.44
CA LYS A 240 14.89 -7.12 -3.20
C LYS A 240 15.02 -6.09 -2.09
N LYS A 241 15.51 -4.88 -2.41
CA LYS A 241 15.68 -3.78 -1.46
C LYS A 241 14.33 -3.27 -0.95
N ALA A 242 13.36 -3.07 -1.85
CA ALA A 242 12.01 -2.64 -1.48
C ALA A 242 11.32 -3.67 -0.56
N LEU A 243 11.38 -4.96 -0.90
CA LEU A 243 10.80 -6.03 -0.08
C LEU A 243 11.49 -6.19 1.27
N LEU A 244 12.81 -5.97 1.34
CA LEU A 244 13.54 -5.93 2.61
C LEU A 244 13.02 -4.79 3.49
N HIS A 245 12.90 -3.57 2.97
CA HIS A 245 12.35 -2.45 3.74
C HIS A 245 10.91 -2.73 4.22
N VAL A 246 10.07 -3.36 3.40
CA VAL A 246 8.70 -3.76 3.79
C VAL A 246 8.73 -4.75 4.96
N ARG A 247 9.63 -5.74 4.91
CA ARG A 247 9.82 -6.70 6.01
C ARG A 247 10.23 -5.99 7.29
N GLU A 248 11.24 -5.12 7.24
CA GLU A 248 11.72 -4.44 8.44
C GLU A 248 10.68 -3.45 9.01
N VAL A 249 9.86 -2.81 8.16
CA VAL A 249 8.76 -1.95 8.63
C VAL A 249 7.65 -2.79 9.25
N THR A 250 7.33 -3.93 8.65
CA THR A 250 6.39 -4.89 9.24
C THR A 250 6.88 -5.39 10.59
N GLU A 251 8.17 -5.75 10.71
CA GLU A 251 8.76 -6.15 11.98
C GLU A 251 8.69 -5.02 13.03
N TYR A 252 8.99 -3.78 12.64
CA TYR A 252 8.90 -2.63 13.53
C TYR A 252 7.50 -2.42 14.13
N PHE A 253 6.44 -2.61 13.34
CA PHE A 253 5.06 -2.36 13.78
C PHE A 253 4.28 -3.59 14.27
N HIS A 254 4.64 -4.81 13.82
CA HIS A 254 3.93 -6.06 14.13
C HIS A 254 4.76 -7.07 14.93
N GLY A 255 6.07 -6.86 15.06
CA GLY A 255 7.03 -7.64 15.85
C GLY A 255 7.52 -8.93 15.19
N ASP A 256 6.64 -9.66 14.50
CA ASP A 256 6.99 -10.92 13.83
C ASP A 256 6.56 -10.84 12.36
N ALA A 257 7.53 -10.54 11.49
CA ALA A 257 7.31 -10.41 10.06
C ALA A 257 7.06 -11.76 9.36
N ALA A 258 7.42 -12.90 9.97
CA ALA A 258 7.27 -14.22 9.35
C ALA A 258 5.80 -14.56 9.08
N LYS A 259 4.89 -14.08 9.94
CA LYS A 259 3.44 -14.29 9.81
C LYS A 259 2.80 -13.52 8.66
N GLU A 260 3.46 -12.49 8.17
CA GLU A 260 2.97 -11.61 7.11
C GLU A 260 3.75 -11.80 5.79
N GLU A 261 4.66 -12.78 5.71
CA GLU A 261 5.47 -13.05 4.51
C GLU A 261 4.60 -13.40 3.28
N ALA A 262 3.43 -14.02 3.49
CA ALA A 262 2.50 -14.33 2.41
C ALA A 262 1.84 -13.07 1.80
N HIS A 263 1.78 -11.97 2.56
CA HIS A 263 1.16 -10.72 2.11
C HIS A 263 2.00 -9.50 2.53
N PRO A 264 3.18 -9.28 1.90
CA PRO A 264 4.12 -8.25 2.34
C PRO A 264 3.51 -6.85 2.41
N PHE A 265 2.58 -6.51 1.50
CA PHE A 265 1.95 -5.18 1.43
C PHE A 265 0.74 -5.01 2.35
N ARG A 266 0.39 -6.01 3.16
CA ARG A 266 -0.77 -5.92 4.07
C ARG A 266 -0.66 -4.77 5.05
N ILE A 267 0.55 -4.47 5.53
CA ILE A 267 0.77 -3.32 6.42
C ILE A 267 0.29 -2.01 5.79
N PHE A 268 0.52 -1.81 4.49
CA PHE A 268 0.04 -0.62 3.77
C PHE A 268 -1.48 -0.61 3.63
N MET A 269 -2.10 -1.77 3.39
CA MET A 269 -3.57 -1.89 3.31
C MET A 269 -4.23 -1.49 4.64
N VAL A 270 -3.73 -2.02 5.76
CA VAL A 270 -4.24 -1.69 7.10
C VAL A 270 -4.18 -0.20 7.37
N VAL A 271 -3.05 0.44 7.05
CA VAL A 271 -2.88 1.89 7.27
C VAL A 271 -3.76 2.70 6.31
N ARG A 272 -3.83 2.34 5.02
CA ARG A 272 -4.73 3.00 4.06
C ARG A 272 -6.17 2.97 4.55
N ASP A 273 -6.65 1.80 4.97
CA ASP A 273 -8.03 1.62 5.41
C ASP A 273 -8.31 2.39 6.69
N PHE A 274 -7.36 2.39 7.62
CA PHE A 274 -7.44 3.23 8.81
C PHE A 274 -7.50 4.73 8.46
N LEU A 275 -6.69 5.21 7.52
CA LEU A 275 -6.72 6.61 7.09
C LEU A 275 -8.08 6.99 6.49
N ALA A 276 -8.72 6.08 5.75
CA ALA A 276 -10.07 6.32 5.21
C ALA A 276 -11.11 6.47 6.33
N VAL A 277 -11.01 5.63 7.38
CA VAL A 277 -11.87 5.71 8.56
C VAL A 277 -11.59 7.00 9.35
N LEU A 278 -10.32 7.36 9.53
CA LEU A 278 -9.90 8.60 10.20
C LEU A 278 -10.42 9.84 9.47
N ASP A 279 -10.33 9.88 8.14
CA ASP A 279 -10.84 10.98 7.31
C ASP A 279 -12.36 11.15 7.50
N GLN A 280 -13.10 10.03 7.61
CA GLN A 280 -14.54 10.05 7.86
C GLN A 280 -14.86 10.61 9.26
N VAL A 281 -14.16 10.15 10.29
CA VAL A 281 -14.32 10.64 11.67
C VAL A 281 -13.97 12.13 11.77
N CYS A 282 -12.92 12.60 11.09
CA CYS A 282 -12.58 14.03 11.08
C CYS A 282 -13.69 14.88 10.47
N LYS A 283 -14.36 14.39 9.41
CA LYS A 283 -15.53 15.08 8.82
C LYS A 283 -16.72 15.11 9.78
N GLU A 284 -16.96 14.04 10.53
CA GLU A 284 -18.04 13.96 11.52
C GLU A 284 -17.82 14.91 12.69
N VAL A 285 -16.61 14.93 13.26
CA VAL A 285 -16.22 15.89 14.31
C VAL A 285 -16.40 17.34 13.83
N GLY A 286 -16.00 17.64 12.58
CA GLY A 286 -16.21 18.95 11.98
C GLY A 286 -17.69 19.34 11.83
N LYS A 287 -18.55 18.39 11.42
CA LYS A 287 -20.00 18.62 11.27
C LYS A 287 -20.71 18.78 12.62
N MET A 288 -20.40 17.93 13.61
CA MET A 288 -20.98 18.03 14.95
C MET A 288 -20.71 19.41 15.57
N ARG A 289 -19.54 19.97 15.29
CA ARG A 289 -19.15 21.28 15.82
C ARG A 289 -19.83 22.46 15.12
N ASN A 290 -20.05 22.38 13.80
CA ASN A 290 -20.81 23.40 13.07
C ASN A 290 -22.33 23.37 13.37
N GLY A 291 -22.86 22.24 13.86
CA GLY A 291 -24.25 22.11 14.30
C GLY A 291 -24.55 22.62 15.72
N VAL A 292 -23.52 22.93 16.53
CA VAL A 292 -23.67 23.36 17.94
C VAL A 292 -23.56 24.89 18.07
N VAL A 293 -24.29 25.63 17.24
CA VAL A 293 -24.64 27.03 17.54
C VAL A 293 -25.85 27.12 18.49
N GLY A 294 -26.51 25.99 18.81
CA GLY A 294 -27.75 25.97 19.60
C GLY A 294 -27.69 25.41 21.03
N SER A 295 -26.63 24.74 21.49
CA SER A 295 -26.63 24.17 22.86
C SER A 295 -25.23 23.95 23.40
N ALA A 296 -24.66 24.97 24.04
CA ALA A 296 -23.44 24.85 24.81
C ALA A 296 -23.69 24.00 26.08
N ARG A 297 -23.21 22.75 26.08
CA ARG A 297 -22.80 22.07 27.32
C ARG A 297 -21.33 21.71 27.18
N SER A 298 -20.47 22.43 27.89
CA SER A 298 -19.08 22.05 28.04
C SER A 298 -19.03 20.74 28.81
N PHE A 299 -18.54 19.67 28.18
CA PHE A 299 -18.25 18.44 28.90
C PHE A 299 -16.89 18.58 29.59
N ARG A 300 -16.90 19.08 30.82
CA ARG A 300 -15.82 18.86 31.78
C ARG A 300 -16.08 17.53 32.47
N MET A 301 -15.24 16.52 32.25
CA MET A 301 -15.22 15.36 33.15
C MET A 301 -14.52 15.75 34.45
N SER A 302 -15.20 15.55 35.57
CA SER A 302 -14.58 15.62 36.89
C SER A 302 -13.51 14.53 37.01
N ALA A 303 -12.36 14.86 37.61
CA ALA A 303 -11.27 13.92 37.88
C ALA A 303 -11.67 12.74 38.80
N SER A 304 -12.91 12.74 39.32
CA SER A 304 -13.46 11.76 40.25
C SER A 304 -14.54 10.83 39.65
N ALA A 305 -14.85 10.91 38.36
CA ALA A 305 -15.91 10.06 37.79
C ALA A 305 -15.44 8.62 37.57
N SER A 306 -16.01 7.67 38.33
CA SER A 306 -15.80 6.24 38.16
C SER A 306 -16.35 5.77 36.81
N LEU A 307 -15.51 5.12 36.00
CA LEU A 307 -15.91 4.56 34.70
C LEU A 307 -16.73 3.26 34.89
N PRO A 308 -17.67 2.98 33.98
CA PRO A 308 -18.43 1.74 34.03
C PRO A 308 -17.51 0.53 33.79
N VAL A 309 -17.49 -0.38 34.76
CA VAL A 309 -16.79 -1.66 34.67
C VAL A 309 -17.48 -2.49 33.58
N LEU A 310 -16.83 -2.65 32.42
CA LEU A 310 -17.23 -3.63 31.42
C LEU A 310 -16.82 -5.02 31.87
N SER A 311 -17.61 -5.60 32.78
CA SER A 311 -17.64 -7.04 33.00
C SER A 311 -18.98 -7.57 32.54
N ARG A 312 -18.97 -8.29 31.41
CA ARG A 312 -19.82 -9.47 31.15
C ARG A 312 -19.57 -10.00 29.74
N TYR A 313 -18.62 -10.92 29.63
CA TYR A 313 -18.77 -12.09 28.77
C TYR A 313 -18.08 -13.25 29.48
N ASN A 314 -18.83 -13.88 30.38
CA ASN A 314 -18.71 -15.29 30.74
C ASN A 314 -19.87 -15.63 31.69
N LEU A 315 -20.91 -16.28 31.16
CA LEU A 315 -21.70 -17.20 31.97
C LEU A 315 -21.95 -18.48 31.18
N ARG A 316 -21.42 -19.55 31.77
CA ARG A 316 -21.58 -20.98 31.46
C ARG A 316 -23.04 -21.43 31.50
N LYS A 317 -23.30 -22.53 30.78
CA LYS A 317 -23.90 -23.79 31.28
C LYS A 317 -23.51 -24.86 30.26
N GLY A 318 -22.99 -26.04 30.58
CA GLY A 318 -22.96 -26.79 31.83
C GLY A 318 -23.44 -28.21 31.55
N GLU A 319 -22.52 -29.18 31.69
CA GLU A 319 -22.71 -30.57 32.12
C GLU A 319 -23.44 -31.60 31.21
N SER A 320 -22.75 -32.68 30.88
CA SER A 320 -23.06 -34.02 31.44
C SER A 320 -21.90 -35.00 31.20
N SER A 321 -21.66 -35.80 32.23
CA SER A 321 -20.66 -36.87 32.43
C SER A 321 -20.67 -37.97 31.36
N ASP A 322 -19.54 -38.67 31.17
CA ASP A 322 -19.35 -40.02 31.72
C ASP A 322 -17.94 -40.58 31.45
N GLU A 323 -17.58 -41.50 32.35
CA GLU A 323 -16.30 -42.14 32.62
C GLU A 323 -15.74 -43.01 31.47
N TYR A 324 -14.41 -43.26 31.47
CA TYR A 324 -13.87 -44.61 31.73
C TYR A 324 -12.33 -44.58 31.88
N SER A 325 -11.89 -45.18 32.98
CA SER A 325 -10.51 -45.58 33.30
C SER A 325 -9.88 -46.47 32.23
N SER A 326 -8.55 -46.42 32.07
CA SER A 326 -7.65 -47.42 32.67
C SER A 326 -6.18 -47.13 32.40
N SER A 327 -5.42 -47.16 33.48
CA SER A 327 -3.97 -47.28 33.51
C SER A 327 -3.58 -48.76 33.35
N SER A 328 -2.66 -49.04 32.43
CA SER A 328 -1.51 -49.94 32.56
C SER A 328 -0.72 -49.96 31.27
#